data_AF-A0A2H0RER0-F1
#
_entry.id   AF-A0A2H0RER0-F1
#
_cell.length_a   1.000
_cell.length_b   1.000
_cell.length_c   1.000
_cell.angle_alpha   90.00
_cell.angle_beta   90.00
_cell.angle_gamma   90.00
#
_symmetry.space_group_name_H-M   'P 1'
#
loop_
_entity.id
_entity.type
_entity.pdbx_description
1 polymer ?
#
loop_
_entity_poly.entity_id
_entity_poly.type
_entity_poly.pdbx_seq_one_letter_code
_entity_poly.pdbx_strand_id
1 'polypeptide(L)'
;MPSKRQILLCFLLLVVAGLPFLAFAESGPLQGQIVNCGEKVPCSFAELVEVANRFIRFMLFNIAIPISIVAIVFVGIRMVWAQGDTGKYEAAKKSLWNLLIGLTLIIIAGLLVITILDLLKVKKDFILTDEIRGSTR
;
A
#
# COMPACT_ATOMS: atom_id res chain seq x y z
N MET A 1 -5.55 -18.61 -23.69
CA MET A 1 -5.58 -17.33 -24.41
C MET A 1 -6.64 -16.45 -23.76
N PRO A 2 -6.30 -15.27 -23.20
CA PRO A 2 -7.30 -14.38 -22.64
C PRO A 2 -8.18 -13.85 -23.77
N SER A 3 -9.49 -14.07 -23.67
CA SER A 3 -10.45 -13.65 -24.69
C SER A 3 -10.55 -12.12 -24.71
N LYS A 4 -10.87 -11.55 -25.89
CA LYS A 4 -10.93 -10.08 -26.13
C LYS A 4 -11.74 -9.32 -25.06
N ARG A 5 -12.73 -9.99 -24.46
CA ARG A 5 -13.61 -9.46 -23.40
C ARG A 5 -12.90 -9.32 -22.04
N GLN A 6 -11.95 -10.21 -21.71
CA GLN A 6 -11.11 -10.12 -20.51
C GLN A 6 -10.07 -9.00 -20.64
N ILE A 7 -9.53 -8.80 -21.84
CA ILE A 7 -8.60 -7.69 -22.13
C ILE A 7 -9.33 -6.35 -22.01
N LEU A 8 -10.56 -6.26 -22.54
CA LEU A 8 -11.39 -5.07 -22.44
C LEU A 8 -11.78 -4.73 -20.99
N LEU A 9 -12.11 -5.75 -20.18
CA LEU A 9 -12.43 -5.57 -18.76
C LEU A 9 -11.22 -5.17 -17.92
N CYS A 10 -10.03 -5.75 -18.16
CA CYS A 10 -8.80 -5.32 -17.50
C CYS A 10 -8.41 -3.89 -17.87
N PHE A 11 -8.59 -3.48 -19.13
CA PHE A 11 -8.30 -2.12 -19.57
C PHE A 11 -9.27 -1.10 -18.96
N LEU A 12 -10.57 -1.44 -18.91
CA LEU A 12 -11.59 -0.61 -18.26
C LEU A 12 -11.34 -0.46 -16.76
N LEU A 13 -10.95 -1.55 -16.07
CA LEU A 13 -10.67 -1.55 -14.64
C LEU A 13 -9.37 -0.80 -14.31
N LEU A 14 -8.38 -0.85 -15.21
CA LEU A 14 -7.13 -0.08 -15.10
C LEU A 14 -7.35 1.42 -15.34
N VAL A 15 -8.24 1.80 -16.26
CA VAL A 15 -8.61 3.21 -16.47
C VAL A 15 -9.42 3.76 -15.28
N VAL A 16 -10.40 3.00 -14.78
CA VAL A 16 -11.19 3.41 -13.61
C VAL A 16 -10.33 3.49 -12.34
N ALA A 17 -9.36 2.58 -12.16
CA ALA A 17 -8.40 2.63 -11.06
C ALA A 17 -7.29 3.69 -11.26
N GLY A 18 -7.01 4.11 -12.50
CA GLY A 18 -6.01 5.12 -12.83
C GLY A 18 -6.51 6.56 -12.68
N LEU A 19 -7.82 6.80 -12.82
CA LEU A 19 -8.43 8.13 -12.66
C LEU A 19 -8.19 8.76 -11.26
N PRO A 20 -8.36 8.02 -10.14
CA PRO A 20 -7.97 8.51 -8.82
C PRO A 20 -6.48 8.86 -8.75
N PHE A 21 -5.63 8.11 -9.45
CA PHE A 21 -4.17 8.31 -9.43
C PHE A 21 -3.76 9.70 -9.94
N LEU A 22 -4.49 10.24 -10.93
CA LEU A 22 -4.26 11.59 -11.46
C LEU A 22 -4.70 12.69 -10.48
N ALA A 23 -5.77 12.47 -9.71
CA ALA A 23 -6.21 13.41 -8.68
C ALA A 23 -5.18 13.57 -7.55
N PHE A 24 -4.43 12.51 -7.25
CA PHE A 24 -3.36 12.55 -6.23
C PHE A 24 -2.07 13.26 -6.67
N ALA A 25 -1.93 13.64 -7.94
CA ALA A 25 -0.79 14.44 -8.41
C ALA A 25 -0.83 15.89 -7.88
N GLU A 26 -2.04 16.43 -7.65
CA GLU A 26 -2.26 17.77 -7.12
C GLU A 26 -2.42 17.78 -5.59
N SER A 27 -2.34 16.65 -4.89
CA SER A 27 -2.53 16.62 -3.43
C SER A 27 -1.51 15.73 -2.72
N GLY A 28 -0.32 15.58 -3.32
CA GLY A 28 0.75 14.80 -2.74
C GLY A 28 1.20 15.37 -1.38
N PRO A 29 1.75 14.54 -0.47
CA PRO A 29 2.16 14.98 0.88
C PRO A 29 3.28 16.04 0.90
N LEU A 30 3.78 16.45 -0.26
CA LEU A 30 4.87 17.39 -0.47
C LEU A 30 4.40 18.81 -0.82
N GLN A 31 3.10 19.10 -0.73
CA GLN A 31 2.54 20.43 -1.04
C GLN A 31 2.79 21.53 0.00
N GLY A 32 3.60 21.24 1.01
CA GLY A 32 4.17 22.23 1.92
C GLY A 32 5.64 21.90 2.14
N GLN A 33 6.42 22.91 2.47
CA GLN A 33 7.83 22.86 2.87
C GLN A 33 8.29 21.45 3.30
N ILE A 34 9.20 20.85 2.52
CA ILE A 34 9.67 19.44 2.66
C ILE A 34 10.15 19.15 4.09
N VAL A 35 10.53 20.19 4.83
CA VAL A 35 10.83 20.17 6.25
C VAL A 35 9.99 21.23 6.95
N ASN A 36 9.13 20.84 7.89
CA ASN A 36 8.30 21.78 8.64
C ASN A 36 9.06 22.35 9.86
N CYS A 37 10.34 22.65 9.67
CA CYS A 37 11.21 23.19 10.70
C CYS A 37 12.04 24.36 10.14
N GLY A 38 12.34 25.32 11.01
CA GLY A 38 12.85 26.64 10.62
C GLY A 38 12.83 27.61 11.80
N GLU A 39 12.89 28.91 11.51
CA GLU A 39 13.12 29.99 12.49
C GLU A 39 12.17 30.00 13.72
N LYS A 40 11.01 29.34 13.63
CA LYS A 40 10.00 29.25 14.70
C LYS A 40 9.85 27.87 15.35
N VAL A 41 10.47 26.81 14.81
CA VAL A 41 10.33 25.42 15.28
C VAL A 41 11.69 24.73 15.27
N PRO A 42 12.23 24.31 16.44
CA PRO A 42 13.52 23.63 16.48
C PRO A 42 13.43 22.32 15.71
N CYS A 43 14.29 22.15 14.69
CA CYS A 43 14.38 20.91 13.94
C CYS A 43 14.84 19.78 14.88
N SER A 44 13.89 18.93 15.28
CA SER A 44 14.15 17.70 16.01
C SER A 44 13.99 16.49 15.08
N PHE A 45 14.57 15.35 15.46
CA PHE A 45 14.44 14.09 14.72
C PHE A 45 12.97 13.69 14.47
N ALA A 46 12.03 14.16 15.30
CA ALA A 46 10.60 13.92 15.13
C ALA A 46 10.04 14.46 13.79
N GLU A 47 10.41 15.68 13.38
CA GLU A 47 9.92 16.29 12.13
C GLU A 47 10.45 15.56 10.90
N LEU A 48 11.70 15.08 10.96
CA LEU A 48 12.30 14.29 9.88
C LEU A 48 11.59 12.93 9.74
N VAL A 49 11.25 12.30 10.87
CA VAL A 49 10.49 11.05 10.90
C VAL A 49 9.08 11.25 10.36
N GLU A 50 8.45 12.39 10.63
CA GLU A 50 7.11 12.69 10.12
C GLU A 50 7.09 12.83 8.59
N VAL A 51 8.07 13.52 8.00
CA VAL A 51 8.21 13.65 6.55
C VAL A 51 8.44 12.29 5.90
N ALA A 52 9.34 11.47 6.46
CA ALA A 52 9.58 10.12 5.98
C ALA A 52 8.30 9.27 6.03
N ASN A 53 7.53 9.38 7.11
CA ASN A 53 6.28 8.65 7.27
C ASN A 53 5.21 9.10 6.28
N ARG A 54 5.06 10.40 6.00
CA ARG A 54 4.16 10.89 4.94
C ARG A 54 4.55 10.36 3.56
N PHE A 55 5.85 10.31 3.26
CA PHE A 55 6.36 9.75 2.02
C PHE A 55 6.06 8.25 1.89
N ILE A 56 6.33 7.47 2.94
CA ILE A 56 6.04 6.03 2.97
C ILE A 56 4.53 5.80 2.85
N ARG A 57 3.69 6.64 3.48
CA ARG A 57 2.22 6.57 3.38
C ARG A 57 1.74 6.76 1.96
N PHE A 58 2.23 7.78 1.28
CA PHE A 58 1.89 7.98 -0.12
C PHE A 58 2.33 6.79 -0.98
N MET A 59 3.55 6.29 -0.79
CA MET A 59 4.02 5.13 -1.56
C MET A 59 3.17 3.88 -1.29
N LEU A 60 2.75 3.66 -0.04
CA LEU A 60 1.97 2.47 0.31
C LEU A 60 0.51 2.59 -0.13
N PHE A 61 -0.18 3.66 0.26
CA PHE A 61 -1.61 3.83 0.00
C PHE A 61 -1.91 4.16 -1.47
N ASN A 62 -1.08 4.97 -2.12
CA ASN A 62 -1.35 5.38 -3.49
C ASN A 62 -0.80 4.41 -4.52
N ILE A 63 0.27 3.65 -4.21
CA ILE A 63 0.93 2.77 -5.18
C ILE A 63 0.79 1.30 -4.78
N ALA A 64 1.23 0.93 -3.58
CA ALA A 64 1.33 -0.49 -3.20
C ALA A 64 -0.04 -1.17 -3.04
N ILE A 65 -1.02 -0.51 -2.40
CA ILE A 65 -2.36 -1.05 -2.19
C ILE A 65 -3.11 -1.32 -3.51
N PRO A 66 -3.24 -0.37 -4.46
CA PRO A 66 -3.98 -0.65 -5.69
C PRO A 66 -3.32 -1.75 -6.53
N ILE A 67 -1.99 -1.80 -6.58
CA ILE A 67 -1.27 -2.88 -7.27
C ILE A 67 -1.57 -4.23 -6.62
N SER A 68 -1.60 -4.29 -5.29
CA SER A 68 -1.87 -5.52 -4.54
C SER A 68 -3.31 -6.02 -4.79
N ILE A 69 -4.29 -5.13 -4.83
CA ILE A 69 -5.68 -5.48 -5.13
C ILE A 69 -5.79 -6.09 -6.53
N VAL A 70 -5.17 -5.46 -7.54
CA VAL A 70 -5.16 -5.97 -8.92
C VAL A 70 -4.48 -7.34 -8.99
N ALA A 71 -3.37 -7.53 -8.30
CA ALA A 71 -2.67 -8.81 -8.26
C ALA A 71 -3.53 -9.92 -7.63
N ILE A 72 -4.20 -9.64 -6.51
CA ILE A 72 -5.08 -10.60 -5.83
C ILE A 72 -6.26 -10.98 -6.73
N VAL A 73 -6.92 -10.00 -7.36
CA VAL A 73 -8.04 -10.25 -8.27
C VAL A 73 -7.59 -11.10 -9.47
N PHE A 74 -6.45 -10.78 -10.07
CA PHE A 74 -5.92 -11.53 -11.21
C PHE A 74 -5.57 -12.98 -10.85
N VAL A 75 -4.95 -13.20 -9.69
CA VAL A 75 -4.63 -14.54 -9.18
C VAL A 75 -5.91 -15.32 -8.87
N GLY A 76 -6.92 -14.67 -8.27
CA GLY A 76 -8.22 -15.27 -7.96
C GLY A 76 -8.96 -15.74 -9.22
N ILE A 77 -9.02 -14.90 -10.26
CA ILE A 77 -9.59 -15.27 -11.57
C ILE A 77 -8.82 -16.46 -12.15
N ARG A 78 -7.49 -16.46 -12.10
CA ARG A 78 -6.68 -17.56 -12.65
C ARG A 78 -6.96 -18.91 -11.97
N MET A 79 -7.33 -18.91 -10.70
CA MET A 79 -7.72 -20.11 -9.95
C MET A 79 -9.07 -20.68 -10.39
N VAL A 80 -10.08 -19.82 -10.56
CA VAL A 80 -11.43 -20.24 -10.97
C VAL A 80 -11.42 -20.82 -12.39
N TRP A 81 -10.61 -20.26 -13.27
CA TRP A 81 -10.49 -20.69 -14.67
C TRP A 81 -9.56 -21.89 -14.88
N ALA A 82 -8.93 -22.42 -13.84
CA ALA A 82 -8.00 -23.55 -13.96
C ALA A 82 -8.69 -24.89 -14.27
N GLN A 83 -10.03 -24.97 -14.16
CA GLN A 83 -10.94 -26.02 -14.65
C GLN A 83 -10.30 -27.42 -14.88
N GLY A 84 -9.72 -28.00 -13.83
CA GLY A 84 -9.19 -29.38 -13.82
C GLY A 84 -7.69 -29.55 -14.16
N ASP A 85 -6.98 -28.49 -14.54
CA ASP A 85 -5.54 -28.51 -14.82
C ASP A 85 -4.75 -28.23 -13.52
N THR A 86 -4.27 -29.31 -12.89
CA THR A 86 -3.59 -29.28 -11.58
C THR A 86 -2.36 -28.37 -11.58
N GLY A 87 -1.62 -28.29 -12.69
CA GLY A 87 -0.42 -27.46 -12.78
C GLY A 87 -0.72 -25.96 -12.72
N LYS A 88 -1.85 -25.52 -13.30
CA LYS A 88 -2.27 -24.11 -13.26
C LYS A 88 -2.82 -23.72 -11.88
N TYR A 89 -3.47 -24.66 -11.21
CA TYR A 89 -3.98 -24.46 -9.85
C TYR A 89 -2.83 -24.34 -8.84
N GLU A 90 -1.83 -25.21 -8.93
CA GLU A 90 -0.67 -25.18 -8.02
C GLU A 90 0.18 -23.92 -8.20
N ALA A 91 0.37 -23.48 -9.44
CA ALA A 91 1.06 -22.21 -9.74
C ALA A 91 0.31 -20.99 -9.14
N ALA A 92 -1.02 -20.94 -9.27
CA ALA A 92 -1.82 -19.87 -8.70
C ALA A 92 -1.81 -19.88 -7.17
N LYS A 93 -1.85 -21.07 -6.55
CA LYS A 93 -1.73 -21.24 -5.09
C LYS A 93 -0.36 -20.74 -4.58
N LYS A 94 0.72 -21.02 -5.30
CA LYS A 94 2.06 -20.51 -4.96
C LYS A 94 2.11 -18.98 -5.00
N SER A 95 1.49 -18.35 -5.99
CA SER A 95 1.38 -16.88 -6.05
C SER A 95 0.55 -16.29 -4.90
N LEU A 96 -0.53 -16.96 -4.47
CA LEU A 96 -1.27 -16.54 -3.28
C LEU A 96 -0.43 -16.61 -2.00
N TRP A 97 0.34 -17.68 -1.81
CA TRP A 97 1.22 -17.80 -0.64
C TRP A 97 2.27 -16.68 -0.60
N ASN A 98 2.84 -16.33 -1.74
CA ASN A 98 3.78 -15.21 -1.82
C ASN A 98 3.12 -13.87 -1.44
N LEU A 99 1.88 -13.62 -1.87
CA LEU A 99 1.10 -12.45 -1.47
C LEU A 99 0.82 -12.43 0.04
N LEU A 100 0.47 -13.59 0.61
CA LEU A 100 0.19 -13.73 2.04
C LEU A 100 1.44 -13.44 2.89
N ILE A 101 2.60 -13.94 2.45
CA ILE A 101 3.89 -13.67 3.10
C ILE A 101 4.21 -12.17 3.03
N GLY A 102 4.00 -11.52 1.88
CA GLY A 102 4.17 -10.08 1.72
C GLY A 102 3.29 -9.28 2.69
N LEU A 103 2.01 -9.61 2.80
CA LEU A 103 1.09 -8.97 3.75
C LEU A 103 1.56 -9.16 5.20
N THR A 104 2.03 -10.36 5.54
CA THR A 104 2.51 -10.69 6.89
C THR A 104 3.74 -9.86 7.26
N LEU A 105 4.68 -9.71 6.32
CA LEU A 105 5.88 -8.88 6.52
C LEU A 105 5.56 -7.41 6.74
N ILE A 106 4.55 -6.86 6.05
CA ILE A 106 4.13 -5.46 6.24
C ILE A 106 3.62 -5.25 7.67
N ILE A 107 2.84 -6.20 8.20
CA ILE A 107 2.32 -6.14 9.58
C ILE A 107 3.46 -6.20 10.60
N ILE A 108 4.41 -7.14 10.41
CA ILE A 108 5.57 -7.30 11.30
C ILE A 108 6.46 -6.06 11.28
N ALA A 109 6.73 -5.51 10.09
CA ALA A 109 7.52 -4.29 9.94
C ALA A 109 6.88 -3.11 10.68
N GLY A 110 5.55 -2.96 10.57
CA GLY A 110 4.84 -1.93 11.31
C GLY A 110 4.93 -2.08 12.82
N LEU A 111 4.82 -3.31 13.32
CA LEU A 111 5.01 -3.60 14.75
C LEU A 111 6.41 -3.21 15.24
N LEU A 112 7.45 -3.55 14.47
CA LEU A 112 8.84 -3.23 14.82
C LEU A 112 9.07 -1.71 14.88
N VAL A 113 8.60 -0.97 13.88
CA VAL A 113 8.77 0.50 13.84
C VAL A 113 8.04 1.15 15.02
N ILE A 114 6.81 0.73 15.31
CA ILE A 114 6.03 1.25 16.45
C ILE A 114 6.77 1.01 17.77
N THR A 115 7.37 -0.18 17.93
CA THR A 115 8.14 -0.54 19.13
C THR A 115 9.37 0.34 19.29
N ILE A 116 10.09 0.63 18.20
CA ILE A 116 11.26 1.52 18.24
C ILE A 116 10.81 2.94 18.59
N LEU A 117 9.76 3.46 17.95
CA LEU A 117 9.26 4.82 18.22
C LEU A 117 8.74 5.00 19.66
N ASP A 118 8.16 3.95 20.25
CA ASP A 118 7.81 3.91 21.67
C ASP A 118 9.00 4.14 22.59
N LEU A 119 10.10 3.44 22.30
CA LEU A 119 11.33 3.56 23.09
C LEU A 119 11.90 4.99 23.02
N LEU A 120 11.69 5.68 21.90
CA LEU A 120 12.14 7.06 21.70
C LEU A 120 11.11 8.12 22.17
N LYS A 121 9.96 7.74 22.75
CA LYS A 121 8.87 8.65 23.17
C LYS A 121 8.40 9.61 22.05
N VAL A 122 8.50 9.21 20.80
CA VAL A 122 8.04 10.01 19.66
C VAL A 122 6.56 9.71 19.41
N LYS A 123 5.77 10.76 19.11
CA LYS A 123 4.35 10.63 18.78
C LYS A 123 4.18 9.68 17.59
N LYS A 124 3.30 8.69 17.76
CA LYS A 124 3.13 7.58 16.81
C LYS A 124 2.11 7.91 15.73
N ASP A 125 2.63 8.21 14.54
CA ASP A 125 1.80 8.42 13.36
C ASP A 125 2.13 7.38 12.26
N PHE A 126 2.51 6.13 12.59
CA PHE A 126 2.89 5.11 11.58
C PHE A 126 1.68 4.45 10.88
N ILE A 127 1.84 4.14 9.59
CA ILE A 127 0.86 3.60 8.63
C ILE A 127 -0.19 2.64 9.19
N LEU A 128 0.22 1.64 9.97
CA LEU A 128 -0.67 0.57 10.45
C LEU A 128 -1.56 1.04 11.62
N THR A 129 -1.22 2.15 12.26
CA THR A 129 -2.01 2.73 13.36
C THR A 129 -3.20 3.52 12.83
N ASP A 130 -3.17 4.03 11.60
CA ASP A 130 -4.29 4.82 11.07
C ASP A 130 -5.48 3.96 10.68
N GLU A 131 -5.27 2.75 10.15
CA GLU A 131 -6.37 1.84 9.85
C GLU A 131 -7.04 1.32 11.15
N ILE A 132 -6.25 1.09 12.21
CA ILE A 132 -6.78 0.63 13.51
C ILE A 132 -7.38 1.77 14.34
N ARG A 133 -6.88 3.01 14.20
CA ARG A 133 -7.32 4.18 15.00
C ARG A 133 -8.34 5.07 14.28
N GLY A 134 -8.44 4.98 12.95
CA GLY A 134 -9.40 5.71 12.12
C GLY A 134 -10.86 5.28 12.30
N SER A 135 -11.14 4.25 13.10
CA SER A 135 -12.50 3.91 13.54
C SER A 135 -12.95 4.69 14.79
N THR A 136 -12.11 5.56 15.38
CA THR A 136 -12.47 6.26 16.63
C THR A 136 -12.11 7.75 16.67
N ARG A 137 -12.22 8.45 15.53
CA ARG A 137 -12.75 9.82 15.37
C ARG A 137 -12.40 10.40 14.01
#